data_AF-A0ABD3WGS8-F1
#
_entry.id   AF-A0ABD3WGS8-F1
#
_cell.length_a   1.000
_cell.length_b   1.000
_cell.length_c   1.000
_cell.angle_alpha   90.00
_cell.angle_beta   90.00
_cell.angle_gamma   90.00
#
_symmetry.space_group_name_H-M   'P 1'
#
loop_
_entity.id
_entity.type
_entity.pdbx_description
1 polymer ?
#
loop_
_entity_poly.entity_id
_entity_poly.type
_entity_poly.pdbx_seq_one_letter_code
_entity_poly.pdbx_strand_id
1 'polypeptide(L)'
;MEEFLRHRKISEDIITRMKEDGIDVTVISMMDVEQLQKYLPIYGDCLAKIADAKQQRTLEDSASSCSDRKRSLRDILLEKLRATGNRKEHFRRAASQAVELGWLNTYGISGQEQVRSTYGGGTRAVQVHLDATVSDISSTGKELFFPSGISKKERLMTLISILLIKLVKNSLIN
;
A
#
# COMPACT_ATOMS: atom_id res chain seq x y z
N MET A 1 -34.24 -12.15 19.76
CA MET A 1 -34.93 -12.43 18.47
C MET A 1 -36.02 -11.40 18.14
N GLU A 2 -36.96 -11.20 19.05
CA GLU A 2 -38.21 -10.44 18.86
C GLU A 2 -37.97 -8.98 18.48
N GLU A 3 -36.97 -8.35 19.09
CA GLU A 3 -36.61 -6.95 18.83
C GLU A 3 -36.28 -6.70 17.35
N PHE A 4 -35.55 -7.62 16.70
CA PHE A 4 -35.27 -7.55 15.27
C PHE A 4 -36.55 -7.62 14.44
N LEU A 5 -37.49 -8.50 14.83
CA LEU A 5 -38.74 -8.69 14.10
C LEU A 5 -39.67 -7.48 14.26
N ARG A 6 -39.73 -6.91 15.47
CA ARG A 6 -40.45 -5.66 15.78
C ARG A 6 -39.88 -4.46 15.03
N HIS A 7 -38.55 -4.35 14.95
CA HIS A 7 -37.89 -3.30 14.19
C HIS A 7 -38.22 -3.36 12.68
N ARG A 8 -38.39 -4.58 12.16
CA ARG A 8 -38.83 -4.84 10.78
C ARG A 8 -40.34 -4.74 10.58
N LYS A 9 -41.10 -4.35 11.61
CA LYS A 9 -42.57 -4.20 11.61
C LYS A 9 -43.33 -5.49 11.27
N ILE A 10 -42.78 -6.64 11.66
CA ILE A 10 -43.46 -7.93 11.54
C ILE A 10 -44.57 -8.01 12.59
N SER A 11 -45.74 -8.56 12.23
CA SER A 11 -46.89 -8.67 13.13
C SER A 11 -46.56 -9.47 14.39
N GLU A 12 -47.05 -9.01 15.54
CA GLU A 12 -46.91 -9.71 16.82
C GLU A 12 -47.53 -11.11 16.80
N ASP A 13 -48.54 -11.35 15.96
CA ASP A 13 -49.15 -12.67 15.79
C ASP A 13 -48.15 -13.68 15.24
N ILE A 14 -47.29 -13.25 14.31
CA ILE A 14 -46.26 -14.09 13.69
C ILE A 14 -45.15 -14.36 14.70
N ILE A 15 -44.76 -13.34 15.47
CA ILE A 15 -43.76 -13.47 16.54
C ILE A 15 -44.25 -14.46 17.61
N THR A 16 -45.54 -14.40 17.97
CA THR A 16 -46.16 -15.32 18.93
C THR A 16 -46.19 -16.74 18.40
N ARG A 17 -46.61 -16.95 17.14
CA ARG A 17 -46.56 -18.28 16.50
C ARG A 17 -45.16 -18.86 16.43
N MET A 18 -44.15 -18.05 16.09
CA MET A 18 -42.76 -18.49 16.08
C MET A 18 -42.31 -18.97 17.48
N LYS A 19 -42.78 -18.32 18.56
CA LYS A 19 -42.51 -18.78 19.94
C LYS A 19 -43.24 -20.07 20.28
N GLU A 20 -44.53 -20.17 19.92
CA GLU A 20 -45.34 -21.37 20.16
C GLU A 20 -44.74 -22.59 19.44
N ASP A 21 -44.21 -22.39 18.24
CA ASP A 21 -43.52 -23.42 17.45
C ASP A 21 -42.08 -23.68 17.93
N GLY A 22 -41.64 -23.05 19.01
CA GLY A 22 -40.31 -23.24 19.59
C GLY A 22 -39.16 -22.73 18.71
N ILE A 23 -39.45 -21.85 17.75
CA ILE A 23 -38.45 -21.26 16.89
C ILE A 23 -37.74 -20.18 17.69
N ASP A 24 -36.50 -20.46 18.09
CA ASP A 24 -35.61 -19.52 18.78
C ASP A 24 -34.44 -19.06 17.87
N VAL A 25 -33.53 -18.24 18.39
CA VAL A 25 -32.34 -17.78 17.64
C VAL A 25 -31.48 -18.95 17.17
N THR A 26 -31.38 -20.00 17.98
CA THR A 26 -30.55 -21.17 17.71
C THR A 26 -31.14 -21.99 16.55
N VAL A 27 -32.45 -22.23 16.59
CA VAL A 27 -33.20 -22.92 15.55
C VAL A 27 -33.14 -22.13 14.23
N ILE A 28 -33.37 -20.81 14.27
CA ILE A 28 -33.31 -19.94 13.07
C ILE A 28 -31.97 -20.07 12.35
N SER A 29 -30.85 -20.18 13.08
CA SER A 29 -29.54 -20.29 12.45
C SER A 29 -29.29 -21.64 11.74
N MET A 30 -30.09 -22.66 12.05
CA MET A 30 -30.07 -24.00 11.46
C MET A 30 -31.20 -24.22 10.44
N MET A 31 -32.19 -23.33 10.37
CA MET A 31 -33.29 -23.41 9.42
C MET A 31 -32.87 -22.95 8.02
N ASP A 32 -33.42 -23.63 7.01
CA ASP A 32 -33.36 -23.17 5.63
C ASP A 32 -34.36 -22.03 5.38
N VAL A 33 -34.06 -21.22 4.36
CA VAL A 33 -34.87 -20.05 4.00
C VAL A 33 -36.33 -20.43 3.72
N GLU A 34 -36.54 -21.56 3.03
CA GLU A 34 -37.86 -22.08 2.67
C GLU A 34 -38.72 -22.40 3.91
N GLN A 35 -38.09 -22.86 5.00
CA GLN A 35 -38.78 -23.15 6.26
C GLN A 35 -39.12 -21.87 7.01
N LEU A 36 -38.22 -20.88 6.99
CA LEU A 36 -38.43 -19.58 7.61
C LEU A 36 -39.46 -18.72 6.86
N GLN A 37 -39.60 -18.95 5.55
CA GLN A 37 -40.54 -18.23 4.69
C GLN A 37 -42.02 -18.50 5.03
N LYS A 38 -42.32 -19.58 5.78
CA LYS A 38 -43.63 -19.85 6.36
C LYS A 38 -44.10 -18.78 7.35
N TYR A 39 -43.15 -18.09 7.99
CA TYR A 39 -43.39 -17.01 8.95
C TYR A 39 -43.06 -15.65 8.33
N LEU A 40 -41.96 -15.58 7.58
CA LEU A 40 -41.46 -14.35 6.98
C LEU A 40 -41.57 -14.44 5.45
N PRO A 41 -42.68 -13.99 4.83
CA PRO A 41 -42.91 -14.19 3.40
C PRO A 41 -41.89 -13.44 2.52
N ILE A 42 -41.29 -12.36 3.04
CA ILE A 42 -40.25 -11.59 2.36
C ILE A 42 -38.90 -12.32 2.49
N TYR A 43 -38.40 -12.80 1.35
CA TYR A 43 -37.12 -13.51 1.26
C TYR A 43 -35.94 -12.73 1.87
N GLY A 44 -35.90 -11.42 1.66
CA GLY A 44 -34.85 -10.55 2.22
C GLY A 44 -34.85 -10.53 3.75
N ASP A 45 -36.02 -10.58 4.39
CA ASP A 45 -36.12 -10.60 5.85
C ASP A 45 -35.72 -11.98 6.41
N CYS A 46 -36.01 -13.07 5.69
CA CYS A 46 -35.48 -14.40 6.02
C CYS A 46 -33.95 -14.41 6.03
N LEU A 47 -33.33 -13.91 4.96
CA LEU A 47 -31.86 -13.84 4.86
C LEU A 47 -31.26 -12.98 5.97
N ALA A 48 -31.85 -11.80 6.20
CA ALA A 48 -31.39 -10.90 7.24
C ALA A 48 -31.50 -11.54 8.63
N LYS A 49 -32.58 -12.31 8.89
CA LYS A 49 -32.78 -12.97 10.18
C LYS A 49 -31.85 -14.17 10.39
N ILE A 50 -31.61 -14.97 9.36
CA ILE A 50 -30.63 -16.07 9.40
C ILE A 50 -29.23 -15.51 9.62
N ALA A 51 -28.87 -14.41 8.95
CA ALA A 51 -27.58 -13.74 9.13
C ALA A 51 -27.41 -13.19 10.55
N ASP A 52 -28.43 -12.50 11.08
CA ASP A 52 -28.47 -11.98 12.46
C ASP A 52 -28.31 -13.12 13.49
N ALA A 53 -29.02 -14.24 13.30
CA ALA A 53 -28.93 -15.40 14.18
C ALA A 53 -27.55 -16.08 14.15
N LYS A 54 -26.93 -16.20 12.96
CA LYS A 54 -25.56 -16.73 12.81
C LYS A 54 -24.52 -15.82 13.45
N GLN A 55 -24.69 -14.51 13.37
CA GLN A 55 -23.81 -13.55 14.03
C GLN A 55 -23.92 -13.63 15.55
N GLN A 56 -25.13 -13.76 16.10
CA GLN A 56 -25.36 -13.92 17.55
C GLN A 56 -24.69 -15.20 18.08
N ARG A 57 -24.83 -16.34 17.39
CA ARG A 57 -24.08 -17.56 17.73
C ARG A 57 -22.57 -17.36 17.69
N THR A 58 -22.07 -16.72 16.64
CA THR A 58 -20.62 -16.44 16.52
C THR A 58 -20.13 -15.57 17.67
N LEU A 59 -20.93 -14.64 18.19
CA LEU A 59 -20.60 -13.78 19.33
C LEU A 59 -20.62 -14.54 20.67
N GLU A 60 -21.53 -15.49 20.85
CA GLU A 60 -21.59 -16.36 22.04
C GLU A 60 -20.45 -17.39 22.05
N ASP A 61 -20.17 -18.05 20.92
CA ASP A 61 -19.01 -18.94 20.74
C ASP A 61 -17.69 -18.16 20.82
N SER A 62 -17.73 -16.87 20.49
CA SER A 62 -16.63 -15.94 20.68
C SER A 62 -16.43 -15.56 22.15
N ALA A 63 -17.44 -15.55 23.02
CA ALA A 63 -17.17 -15.27 24.44
C ALA A 63 -16.25 -16.35 25.08
N SER A 64 -16.22 -17.57 24.52
CA SER A 64 -15.33 -18.66 24.91
C SER A 64 -14.11 -18.88 23.99
N SER A 65 -14.11 -18.37 22.75
CA SER A 65 -13.00 -18.56 21.78
C SER A 65 -12.45 -17.25 21.13
N CYS A 66 -12.95 -16.07 21.48
CA CYS A 66 -12.60 -14.78 20.86
C CYS A 66 -11.48 -14.05 21.59
N SER A 67 -10.33 -14.69 21.64
CA SER A 67 -9.07 -13.96 21.56
C SER A 67 -8.62 -13.80 20.10
N ASP A 68 -8.95 -14.73 19.20
CA ASP A 68 -8.10 -14.90 18.00
C ASP A 68 -8.70 -14.46 16.66
N ARG A 69 -10.01 -14.20 16.55
CA ARG A 69 -10.65 -13.86 15.26
C ARG A 69 -11.12 -12.43 15.09
N LYS A 70 -11.17 -11.63 16.16
CA LYS A 70 -11.31 -10.17 16.08
C LYS A 70 -9.94 -9.49 16.05
N ARG A 71 -9.06 -9.91 15.13
CA ARG A 71 -8.08 -8.93 14.63
C ARG A 71 -8.93 -7.87 13.94
N SER A 72 -9.12 -6.75 14.63
CA SER A 72 -9.82 -5.61 14.06
C SER A 72 -9.16 -5.30 12.72
N LEU A 73 -9.91 -4.82 11.72
CA LEU A 73 -9.27 -4.25 10.53
C LEU A 73 -8.19 -3.24 10.95
N ARG A 74 -8.34 -2.57 12.10
CA ARG A 74 -7.28 -1.77 12.74
C ARG A 74 -6.05 -2.57 13.14
N ASP A 75 -6.19 -3.76 13.73
CA ASP A 75 -5.04 -4.60 14.11
C ASP A 75 -4.34 -5.18 12.89
N ILE A 76 -5.10 -5.60 11.87
CA ILE A 76 -4.55 -6.02 10.58
C ILE A 76 -3.86 -4.84 9.89
N LEU A 77 -4.42 -3.63 9.95
CA LEU A 77 -3.82 -2.42 9.42
C LEU A 77 -2.61 -1.98 10.24
N LEU A 78 -2.62 -2.10 11.56
CA LEU A 78 -1.50 -1.80 12.46
C LEU A 78 -0.37 -2.80 12.27
N GLU A 79 -0.68 -4.08 12.13
CA GLU A 79 0.27 -5.15 11.82
C GLU A 79 0.81 -4.98 10.40
N LYS A 80 -0.02 -4.63 9.42
CA LYS A 80 0.44 -4.25 8.08
C LYS A 80 1.27 -2.98 8.12
N LEU A 81 0.97 -1.97 8.93
CA LEU A 81 1.79 -0.75 9.09
C LEU A 81 3.14 -1.06 9.76
N ARG A 82 3.15 -1.89 10.81
CA ARG A 82 4.37 -2.36 11.49
C ARG A 82 5.22 -3.23 10.56
N ALA A 83 4.60 -4.16 9.83
CA ALA A 83 5.26 -4.97 8.80
C ALA A 83 5.65 -4.16 7.56
N THR A 84 4.98 -3.04 7.28
CA THR A 84 5.35 -2.07 6.22
C THR A 84 6.44 -1.13 6.68
N GLY A 85 6.65 -0.93 7.99
CA GLY A 85 7.86 -0.32 8.52
C GLY A 85 9.11 -1.11 8.10
N ASN A 86 9.06 -2.43 8.27
CA ASN A 86 10.16 -3.34 7.86
C ASN A 86 10.19 -3.64 6.35
N ARG A 87 9.03 -3.70 5.67
CA ARG A 87 8.98 -3.90 4.20
C ARG A 87 9.29 -2.66 3.39
N LYS A 88 8.97 -1.46 3.89
CA LYS A 88 9.51 -0.23 3.30
C LYS A 88 11.01 -0.21 3.51
N GLU A 89 11.56 -0.64 4.65
CA GLU A 89 13.00 -0.77 4.79
C GLU A 89 13.61 -1.77 3.78
N HIS A 90 12.98 -2.91 3.52
CA HIS A 90 13.51 -3.91 2.57
C HIS A 90 13.28 -3.58 1.09
N PHE A 91 12.17 -2.93 0.71
CA PHE A 91 11.92 -2.49 -0.67
C PHE A 91 12.60 -1.14 -0.99
N ARG A 92 12.81 -0.28 0.03
CA ARG A 92 13.72 0.89 -0.04
C ARG A 92 15.20 0.48 0.09
N ARG A 93 15.56 -0.79 -0.06
CA ARG A 93 16.97 -1.22 0.05
C ARG A 93 17.56 -1.82 -1.22
N ALA A 94 16.81 -1.86 -2.33
CA ALA A 94 17.33 -2.54 -3.53
C ALA A 94 16.86 -1.98 -4.88
N ALA A 95 16.14 -0.87 -4.92
CA ALA A 95 15.73 -0.30 -6.19
C ALA A 95 16.72 0.82 -6.57
N SER A 96 17.78 0.40 -7.26
CA SER A 96 18.71 1.32 -7.93
C SER A 96 18.22 1.60 -9.33
N GLN A 97 18.32 2.85 -9.76
CA GLN A 97 18.03 3.28 -11.13
C GLN A 97 19.32 3.69 -11.83
N ALA A 98 19.44 3.31 -13.10
CA ALA A 98 20.50 3.81 -13.97
C ALA A 98 20.22 5.27 -14.36
N VAL A 99 21.19 6.14 -14.11
CA VAL A 99 21.14 7.57 -14.44
C VAL A 99 22.35 7.94 -15.26
N GLU A 100 22.17 8.80 -16.25
CA GLU A 100 23.25 9.36 -17.05
C GLU A 100 23.71 10.69 -16.47
N LEU A 101 24.97 10.75 -16.06
CA LEU A 101 25.61 11.95 -15.56
C LEU A 101 26.50 12.53 -16.65
N GLY A 102 26.41 13.84 -16.88
CA GLY A 102 27.24 14.57 -17.83
C GLY A 102 27.86 15.80 -17.22
N TRP A 103 29.10 16.09 -17.60
CA TRP A 103 29.78 17.33 -17.22
C TRP A 103 29.49 18.45 -18.22
N LEU A 104 28.84 19.51 -17.75
CA LEU A 104 28.71 20.77 -18.48
C LEU A 104 29.70 21.79 -17.95
N ASN A 105 30.39 22.45 -18.88
CA ASN A 105 31.26 23.57 -18.60
C ASN A 105 30.59 24.85 -19.11
N THR A 106 30.58 25.89 -18.27
CA THR A 106 30.13 27.21 -18.70
C THR A 106 31.32 27.98 -19.25
N TYR A 107 31.25 28.35 -20.53
CA TYR A 107 32.22 29.25 -21.14
C TYR A 107 31.56 30.62 -21.33
N GLY A 108 31.83 31.56 -20.42
CA GLY A 108 31.42 32.96 -20.57
C GLY A 108 29.93 33.16 -20.94
N ILE A 109 29.68 34.11 -21.84
CA ILE A 109 28.33 34.57 -22.23
C ILE A 109 27.61 33.57 -23.17
N SER A 110 28.33 32.59 -23.74
CA SER A 110 27.83 31.70 -24.81
C SER A 110 27.13 30.42 -24.33
N GLY A 111 26.84 30.28 -23.04
CA GLY A 111 26.01 29.19 -22.51
C GLY A 111 26.77 27.96 -22.03
N GLN A 112 26.01 26.91 -21.72
CA GLN A 112 26.49 25.65 -21.15
C GLN A 112 26.86 24.67 -22.27
N GLU A 113 28.12 24.22 -22.31
CA GLU A 113 28.59 23.23 -23.28
C GLU A 113 28.95 21.91 -22.59
N GLN A 114 28.52 20.79 -23.18
CA GLN A 114 28.93 19.48 -22.68
C GLN A 114 30.40 19.20 -23.01
N VAL A 115 31.18 18.86 -21.99
CA VAL A 115 32.60 18.52 -22.17
C VAL A 115 32.71 17.16 -22.84
N ARG A 116 33.51 17.06 -23.92
CA ARG A 116 33.74 15.80 -24.64
C ARG A 116 34.56 14.80 -23.82
N SER A 117 34.37 13.51 -24.07
CA SER A 117 35.06 12.41 -23.37
C SER A 117 36.59 12.46 -23.48
N THR A 118 37.12 12.97 -24.60
CA THR A 118 38.58 13.16 -24.80
C THR A 118 39.23 13.99 -23.69
N TYR A 119 38.46 14.95 -23.15
CA TYR A 119 38.86 15.90 -22.12
C TYR A 119 38.40 15.49 -20.71
N GLY A 120 38.02 14.22 -20.51
CA GLY A 120 37.56 13.71 -19.22
C GLY A 120 36.08 13.96 -18.93
N GLY A 121 35.34 14.57 -19.86
CA GLY A 121 33.88 14.71 -19.78
C GLY A 121 33.13 13.49 -20.33
N GLY A 122 32.11 13.75 -21.15
CA GLY A 122 31.19 12.76 -21.70
C GLY A 122 29.97 12.53 -20.82
N THR A 123 29.18 11.53 -21.19
CA THR A 123 28.08 11.00 -20.38
C THR A 123 28.49 9.66 -19.79
N ARG A 124 28.21 9.43 -18.51
CA ARG A 124 28.53 8.18 -17.81
C ARG A 124 27.27 7.66 -17.13
N ALA A 125 26.96 6.39 -17.34
CA ALA A 125 25.87 5.71 -16.65
C ALA A 125 26.31 5.32 -15.24
N VAL A 126 25.53 5.72 -14.24
CA VAL A 126 25.76 5.44 -12.82
C VAL A 126 24.50 4.82 -12.23
N GLN A 127 24.67 3.79 -11.41
CA GLN A 127 23.58 3.22 -10.62
C GLN A 127 23.40 4.07 -9.37
N VAL A 128 22.23 4.67 -9.23
CA VAL A 128 21.88 5.56 -8.13
C VAL A 128 20.70 4.95 -7.39
N HIS A 129 20.78 4.92 -6.07
CA HIS A 129 19.67 4.45 -5.24
C HIS A 129 18.47 5.40 -5.35
N LEU A 130 17.23 4.90 -5.36
CA LEU A 130 16.04 5.76 -5.53
C LEU A 130 15.86 6.84 -4.45
N ASP A 131 16.40 6.61 -3.26
CA ASP A 131 16.41 7.56 -2.13
C ASP A 131 17.69 8.39 -2.04
N ALA A 132 18.59 8.28 -3.02
CA ALA A 132 19.73 9.17 -3.14
C ALA A 132 19.26 10.61 -3.37
N THR A 133 19.82 11.54 -2.60
CA THR A 133 19.51 12.96 -2.74
C THR A 133 20.34 13.56 -3.88
N VAL A 134 19.92 14.72 -4.39
CA VAL A 134 20.69 15.48 -5.40
C VAL A 134 22.14 15.73 -4.96
N SER A 135 22.39 15.87 -3.65
CA SER A 135 23.73 15.99 -3.06
C SER A 135 24.60 14.76 -3.32
N ASP A 136 24.02 13.56 -3.20
CA ASP A 136 24.71 12.28 -3.30
C ASP A 136 25.04 11.98 -4.77
N ILE A 137 24.12 12.34 -5.66
CA ILE A 137 24.35 12.27 -7.11
C ILE A 137 25.43 13.27 -7.52
N SER A 138 25.43 14.47 -6.92
CA SER A 138 26.44 15.50 -7.17
C SER A 138 27.83 15.08 -6.68
N SER A 139 27.95 14.50 -5.49
CA SER A 139 29.23 13.99 -4.96
C SER A 139 29.77 12.87 -5.83
N THR A 140 28.91 11.91 -6.21
CA THR A 140 29.27 10.83 -7.13
C THR A 140 29.76 11.38 -8.47
N GLY A 141 29.06 12.38 -9.03
CA GLY A 141 29.48 13.04 -10.26
C GLY A 141 30.83 13.77 -10.13
N LYS A 142 31.09 14.42 -9.00
CA LYS A 142 32.37 15.11 -8.75
C LYS A 142 33.52 14.12 -8.72
N GLU A 143 33.39 13.01 -8.00
CA GLU A 143 34.43 11.98 -7.96
C GLU A 143 34.67 11.37 -9.35
N LEU A 144 33.61 11.18 -10.14
CA LEU A 144 33.66 10.57 -11.46
C LEU A 144 34.34 11.45 -12.52
N PHE A 145 34.10 12.77 -12.50
CA PHE A 145 34.63 13.71 -13.49
C PHE A 145 35.87 14.47 -13.01
N PHE A 146 36.07 14.57 -11.69
CA PHE A 146 37.16 15.30 -11.03
C PHE A 146 37.76 14.45 -9.90
N PRO A 147 38.37 13.29 -10.22
CA PRO A 147 39.08 12.50 -9.23
C PRO A 147 40.17 13.38 -8.58
N SER A 148 40.24 13.39 -7.26
CA SER A 148 41.13 14.28 -6.48
C SER A 148 40.88 15.79 -6.67
N GLY A 149 39.71 16.20 -7.16
CA GLY A 149 39.30 17.60 -7.31
C GLY A 149 39.84 18.30 -8.56
N ILE A 150 40.52 17.56 -9.45
CA ILE A 150 41.16 18.09 -10.66
C ILE A 150 40.59 17.34 -11.87
N SER A 151 40.11 18.07 -12.87
CA SER A 151 39.71 17.46 -14.14
C SER A 151 40.93 17.10 -14.99
N LYS A 152 40.76 16.22 -15.99
CA LYS A 152 41.79 15.91 -17.00
C LYS A 152 42.28 17.14 -17.78
N LYS A 153 41.52 18.25 -17.77
CA LYS A 153 41.93 19.57 -18.30
C LYS A 153 42.72 20.43 -17.28
N GLU A 154 43.14 19.85 -16.15
CA GLU A 154 43.81 20.54 -15.03
C GLU A 154 42.99 21.69 -14.41
N ARG A 155 41.67 21.68 -14.61
CA ARG A 155 40.77 22.71 -14.08
C ARG A 155 40.22 22.28 -12.72
N LEU A 156 40.35 23.16 -11.73
CA LEU A 156 39.81 23.01 -10.37
C LEU A 156 38.27 23.07 -10.37
N MET A 157 37.66 22.26 -9.51
CA MET A 157 36.20 22.13 -9.32
C MET A 157 35.46 23.46 -9.05
N THR A 158 36.16 24.52 -8.66
CA THR A 158 35.61 25.80 -8.19
C THR A 158 35.07 26.72 -9.29
N LEU A 159 35.39 26.50 -10.57
CA LEU A 159 35.04 27.43 -11.66
C LEU A 159 33.81 27.01 -12.49
N ILE A 160 32.71 26.67 -11.83
CA ILE A 160 31.38 26.46 -12.45
C ILE A 160 31.31 25.16 -13.26
N SER A 161 30.93 24.08 -12.59
CA SER A 161 30.55 22.83 -13.25
C SER A 161 29.17 22.42 -12.79
N ILE A 162 28.21 22.47 -13.70
CA ILE A 162 26.84 22.01 -13.47
C ILE A 162 26.77 20.58 -13.99
N LEU A 163 26.31 19.66 -13.14
CA LEU A 163 26.11 18.26 -13.50
C LEU A 163 24.74 18.13 -14.18
N LEU A 164 24.70 17.72 -15.44
CA LEU A 164 23.45 17.36 -16.09
C LEU A 164 23.06 15.96 -15.63
N ILE A 165 21.88 15.83 -15.03
CA ILE A 165 21.29 14.55 -14.64
C ILE A 165 20.21 14.23 -15.67
N LYS A 166 20.45 13.25 -16.54
CA LYS A 166 19.42 12.71 -17.41
C LYS A 166 18.95 11.38 -16.82
N LEU A 167 17.71 11.35 -16.34
CA LEU A 167 17.07 10.13 -15.88
C LEU A 167 16.77 9.25 -17.10
N VAL A 168 17.49 8.13 -17.23
CA VAL A 168 17.12 7.09 -18.18
C VAL A 168 15.91 6.37 -17.58
N LYS A 169 14.73 6.59 -18.17
CA LYS A 169 13.53 5.82 -17.82
C LYS A 169 13.74 4.41 -18.33
N ASN A 170 14.17 3.49 -17.46
CA ASN A 170 13.97 2.08 -17.72
C ASN A 170 12.46 1.81 -17.59
N SER A 171 11.79 1.76 -18.73
CA SER A 171 10.46 1.17 -18.84
C SER A 171 10.61 -0.32 -18.56
N LEU A 172 10.51 -0.72 -17.30
CA LEU A 172 10.28 -2.11 -16.93
C LEU A 172 8.85 -2.46 -17.35
N ILE A 173 8.71 -2.92 -18.59
CA ILE A 173 7.56 -3.70 -19.06
C ILE A 173 7.89 -5.17 -18.78
N ASN A 174 7.24 -5.70 -17.74
CA ASN A 174 6.58 -7.01 -17.60
C ASN A 174 6.52 -7.42 -16.13
#